data_AF-A0A379AGW6-F1
#
_entry.id   AF-A0A379AGW6-F1
#
_cell.length_a   1.000
_cell.length_b   1.000
_cell.length_c   1.000
_cell.angle_alpha   90.00
_cell.angle_beta   90.00
_cell.angle_gamma   90.00
#
_symmetry.space_group_name_H-M   'P 1'
#
loop_
_entity.id
_entity.type
_entity.pdbx_description
1 polymer ?
#
loop_
_entity_poly.entity_id
_entity_poly.type
_entity_poly.pdbx_seq_one_letter_code
_entity_poly.pdbx_strand_id
1 'polypeptide(L)'
;MLPGDFKIKAAKLRGEPSEGMLCSFSELGISDDHNGIIELPADAPIGTDIRAYLQLDDNTIEISVTPNRADCLGLIGIARDVAVLNGLPLNVPEMQPVAATLNDTFPIQVDATEACPRYLGRVVKGINVAAATPLWMKEKLRRCGIRSIDPVVDITNYVLLELGQPMHAFDLDRIDGGIVVRMAKEGEKLTLLDGTEASLQSDTLVIADHQKALAMAGIFGGEHSGRERRNAEYPVRVRLL
;
A
#
# COMPACT_ATOMS: atom_id res chain seq x y z
N MET A 1 24.53 15.84 17.68
CA MET A 1 24.17 14.82 18.70
C MET A 1 23.12 13.94 18.07
N LEU A 2 23.27 12.63 18.15
CA LEU A 2 22.24 11.67 17.75
C LEU A 2 21.32 11.34 18.94
N PRO A 3 20.15 10.71 18.71
CA PRO A 3 19.31 10.18 19.79
C PRO A 3 20.12 9.37 20.81
N GLY A 4 19.74 9.44 22.08
CA GLY A 4 20.46 8.77 23.17
C GLY A 4 21.77 9.47 23.59
N ASP A 5 21.86 10.79 23.38
CA ASP A 5 23.02 11.61 23.74
C ASP A 5 24.35 11.15 23.12
N PHE A 6 24.28 10.55 21.92
CA PHE A 6 25.46 10.06 21.24
C PHE A 6 26.17 11.17 20.44
N LYS A 7 27.41 11.50 20.85
CA LYS A 7 28.22 12.55 20.22
C LYS A 7 29.19 11.98 19.19
N ILE A 8 29.00 12.33 17.92
CA ILE A 8 29.94 12.02 16.83
C ILE A 8 31.23 12.84 17.00
N LYS A 9 32.38 12.18 16.86
CA LYS A 9 33.72 12.75 16.88
C LYS A 9 34.58 12.01 15.86
N ALA A 10 35.59 12.68 15.30
CA ALA A 10 36.60 12.02 14.48
C ALA A 10 37.34 10.95 15.29
N ALA A 11 37.53 9.78 14.70
CA ALA A 11 38.14 8.62 15.35
C ALA A 11 38.95 7.78 14.34
N LYS A 12 39.66 6.77 14.85
CA LYS A 12 40.24 5.71 14.01
C LYS A 12 39.48 4.41 14.21
N LEU A 13 39.08 3.77 13.12
CA LEU A 13 38.40 2.49 13.12
C LEU A 13 39.28 1.49 12.38
N ARG A 14 39.75 0.45 13.09
CA ARG A 14 40.68 -0.56 12.55
C ARG A 14 41.95 0.03 11.92
N GLY A 15 42.45 1.14 12.45
CA GLY A 15 43.66 1.81 11.98
C GLY A 15 43.42 2.95 10.99
N GLU A 16 42.27 2.94 10.31
CA GLU A 16 41.90 3.94 9.29
C GLU A 16 41.14 5.14 9.90
N PRO A 17 41.36 6.36 9.41
CA PRO A 17 40.65 7.55 9.87
C PRO A 17 39.17 7.52 9.46
N SER A 18 38.27 7.93 10.36
CA SER A 18 36.84 8.15 10.11
C SER A 18 36.39 9.45 10.74
N GLU A 19 35.86 10.36 9.91
CA GLU A 19 35.43 11.71 10.31
C GLU A 19 33.91 11.84 10.45
N GLY A 20 33.20 10.72 10.45
CA GLY A 20 31.75 10.69 10.55
C GLY A 20 31.19 9.29 10.59
N MET A 21 29.89 9.19 10.33
CA MET A 21 29.16 7.94 10.35
C MET A 21 28.02 8.00 9.32
N LEU A 22 27.89 6.96 8.51
CA LEU A 22 26.70 6.72 7.71
C LEU A 22 25.63 6.14 8.62
N CYS A 23 24.45 6.74 8.66
CA CYS A 23 23.41 6.37 9.61
C CYS A 23 22.39 5.42 8.99
N SER A 24 21.86 4.51 9.79
CA SER A 24 20.64 3.72 9.56
C SER A 24 19.38 4.47 10.01
N PHE A 25 18.20 3.96 9.65
CA PHE A 25 16.93 4.54 10.15
C PHE A 25 16.78 4.39 11.66
N SER A 26 17.26 3.28 12.23
CA SER A 26 17.26 3.02 13.67
C SER A 26 18.11 4.02 14.45
N GLU A 27 19.33 4.30 13.99
CA GLU A 27 20.23 5.26 14.66
C GLU A 27 19.70 6.71 14.62
N LEU A 28 18.88 7.05 13.61
CA LEU A 28 18.19 8.35 13.54
C LEU A 28 16.84 8.37 14.26
N GLY A 29 16.38 7.24 14.82
CA GLY A 29 15.08 7.14 15.49
C GLY A 29 13.88 7.27 14.55
N ILE A 30 14.03 6.90 13.28
CA ILE A 30 12.98 7.01 12.26
C ILE A 30 12.13 5.73 12.20
N SER A 31 12.77 4.56 12.29
CA SER A 31 12.12 3.25 12.32
C SER A 31 13.03 2.19 12.96
N ASP A 32 12.50 1.01 13.25
CA ASP A 32 13.28 -0.11 13.80
C ASP A 32 14.19 -0.80 12.76
N ASP A 33 14.24 -0.29 11.52
CA ASP A 33 15.10 -0.86 10.48
C ASP A 33 16.58 -0.62 10.77
N HIS A 34 17.29 -1.72 11.00
CA HIS A 34 18.71 -1.80 11.30
C HIS A 34 19.46 -2.69 10.29
N ASN A 35 18.84 -3.00 9.14
CA ASN A 35 19.45 -3.90 8.14
C ASN A 35 20.60 -3.24 7.35
N GLY A 36 20.77 -1.93 7.44
CA GLY A 36 21.83 -1.21 6.74
C GLY A 36 21.73 0.31 6.90
N ILE A 37 22.59 1.00 6.15
CA ILE A 37 22.59 2.46 6.04
C ILE A 37 21.38 2.96 5.26
N ILE A 38 20.99 4.22 5.45
CA ILE A 38 19.92 4.84 4.68
C ILE A 38 20.40 5.07 3.24
N GLU A 39 19.71 4.45 2.30
CA GLU A 39 19.87 4.73 0.87
C GLU A 39 18.93 5.85 0.44
N LEU A 40 19.48 7.03 0.19
CA LEU A 40 18.72 8.17 -0.33
C LEU A 40 18.54 8.05 -1.85
N PRO A 41 17.49 8.67 -2.41
CA PRO A 41 17.37 8.85 -3.85
C PRO A 41 18.64 9.43 -4.47
N ALA A 42 18.97 9.01 -5.69
CA ALA A 42 20.21 9.40 -6.37
C ALA A 42 20.33 10.91 -6.63
N ASP A 43 19.19 11.61 -6.64
CA ASP A 43 19.05 13.06 -6.81
C ASP A 43 18.98 13.83 -5.47
N ALA A 44 19.28 13.18 -4.34
CA ALA A 44 19.29 13.84 -3.03
C ALA A 44 20.34 14.98 -2.99
N PRO A 45 19.95 16.20 -2.58
CA PRO A 45 20.83 17.37 -2.61
C PRO A 45 21.90 17.30 -1.50
N ILE A 46 23.15 17.11 -1.91
CA ILE A 46 24.31 17.06 -1.00
C ILE A 46 24.44 18.35 -0.19
N GLY A 47 24.70 18.20 1.11
CA GLY A 47 24.86 19.32 2.05
C GLY A 47 23.57 19.80 2.70
N THR A 48 22.41 19.27 2.29
CA THR A 48 21.12 19.59 2.91
C THR A 48 20.95 18.82 4.22
N ASP A 49 20.40 19.48 5.25
CA ASP A 49 20.02 18.80 6.48
C ASP A 49 18.99 17.69 6.18
N ILE A 50 19.25 16.49 6.68
CA ILE A 50 18.38 15.34 6.49
C ILE A 50 16.98 15.56 7.08
N ARG A 51 16.86 16.35 8.14
CA ARG A 51 15.56 16.73 8.73
C ARG A 51 14.72 17.53 7.75
N ALA A 52 15.34 18.47 7.05
CA ALA A 52 14.67 19.26 6.02
C ALA A 52 14.33 18.41 4.79
N TYR A 53 15.29 17.60 4.33
CA TYR A 53 15.10 16.76 3.13
C TYR A 53 14.01 15.70 3.32
N LEU A 54 14.03 14.97 4.44
CA LEU A 54 13.04 13.94 4.75
C LEU A 54 11.80 14.48 5.49
N GLN A 55 11.73 15.79 5.73
CA GLN A 55 10.65 16.45 6.48
C GLN A 55 10.38 15.75 7.82
N LEU A 56 11.44 15.58 8.63
CA LEU A 56 11.38 14.85 9.91
C LEU A 56 10.77 15.65 11.06
N ASP A 57 10.70 16.97 10.94
CA ASP A 57 10.04 17.83 11.91
C ASP A 57 8.52 17.85 11.64
N ASP A 58 7.92 16.66 11.80
CA ASP A 58 6.51 16.35 11.53
C ASP A 58 5.96 15.42 12.64
N ASN A 59 4.64 15.30 12.74
CA ASN A 59 3.98 14.51 13.78
C ASN A 59 3.00 13.49 13.20
N THR A 60 3.01 12.29 13.76
CA THR A 60 1.90 11.34 13.58
C THR A 60 0.81 11.65 14.61
N ILE A 61 -0.41 11.85 14.15
CA ILE A 61 -1.59 12.10 14.99
C ILE A 61 -2.52 10.90 14.87
N GLU A 62 -2.78 10.24 15.99
CA GLU A 62 -3.75 9.15 16.07
C GLU A 62 -5.10 9.69 16.56
N ILE A 63 -6.19 9.34 15.86
CA ILE A 63 -7.55 9.78 16.19
C ILE A 63 -8.49 8.58 16.31
N SER A 64 -9.43 8.66 17.25
CA SER A 64 -10.53 7.69 17.33
C SER A 64 -11.71 8.16 16.48
N VAL A 65 -12.05 7.38 15.45
CA VAL A 65 -13.15 7.68 14.53
C VAL A 65 -14.38 6.87 14.94
N THR A 66 -15.50 7.54 15.22
CA THR A 66 -16.76 6.88 15.54
C THR A 66 -17.43 6.33 14.27
N PRO A 67 -18.29 5.29 14.36
CA PRO A 67 -18.86 4.61 13.18
C PRO A 67 -19.66 5.51 12.22
N ASN A 68 -20.20 6.64 12.70
CA ASN A 68 -20.92 7.61 11.88
C ASN A 68 -20.01 8.49 11.00
N ARG A 69 -18.68 8.43 11.18
CA ARG A 69 -17.68 9.24 10.47
C ARG A 69 -16.82 8.39 9.53
N ALA A 70 -17.45 7.50 8.76
CA ALA A 70 -16.75 6.68 7.76
C ALA A 70 -15.98 7.52 6.72
N ASP A 71 -16.38 8.78 6.52
CA ASP A 71 -15.68 9.74 5.67
C ASP A 71 -14.28 10.08 6.18
N CYS A 72 -14.01 9.97 7.48
CA CYS A 72 -12.74 10.32 8.12
C CYS A 72 -11.72 9.17 8.21
N LEU A 73 -11.90 8.09 7.45
CA LEU A 73 -10.96 6.96 7.40
C LEU A 73 -9.85 7.13 6.33
N GLY A 74 -9.75 8.31 5.73
CA GLY A 74 -8.66 8.71 4.85
C GLY A 74 -8.32 10.19 5.00
N LEU A 75 -7.13 10.58 4.56
CA LEU A 75 -6.58 11.93 4.66
C LEU A 75 -7.50 12.98 4.03
N ILE A 76 -8.07 12.70 2.86
CA ILE A 76 -9.01 13.63 2.21
C ILE A 76 -10.23 13.95 3.09
N GLY A 77 -10.72 12.98 3.86
CA GLY A 77 -11.86 13.15 4.76
C GLY A 77 -11.54 14.02 5.96
N ILE A 78 -10.43 13.69 6.64
CA ILE A 78 -9.94 14.46 7.79
C ILE A 78 -9.59 15.89 7.36
N ALA A 79 -8.88 16.04 6.24
CA ALA A 79 -8.52 17.36 5.71
C ALA A 79 -9.74 18.19 5.33
N ARG A 80 -10.81 17.56 4.81
CA ARG A 80 -12.08 18.23 4.52
C ARG A 80 -12.74 18.76 5.79
N ASP A 81 -12.77 17.98 6.86
CA ASP A 81 -13.34 18.40 8.15
C ASP A 81 -12.55 19.59 8.73
N VAL A 82 -11.21 19.51 8.71
CA VAL A 82 -10.32 20.61 9.13
C VAL A 82 -10.53 21.86 8.27
N ALA A 83 -10.66 21.71 6.95
CA ALA A 83 -10.89 22.84 6.04
C ALA A 83 -12.20 23.58 6.37
N VAL A 84 -13.28 22.83 6.61
CA VAL A 84 -14.59 23.40 6.99
C VAL A 84 -14.49 24.14 8.32
N LEU A 85 -13.87 23.54 9.34
CA LEU A 85 -13.72 24.14 10.66
C LEU A 85 -12.95 25.47 10.64
N ASN A 86 -12.00 25.60 9.71
CA ASN A 86 -11.17 26.80 9.60
C ASN A 86 -11.66 27.78 8.53
N GLY A 87 -12.75 27.49 7.82
CA GLY A 87 -13.24 28.32 6.72
C GLY A 87 -12.26 28.43 5.54
N LEU A 88 -11.46 27.38 5.31
CA LEU A 88 -10.43 27.33 4.27
C LEU A 88 -10.87 26.49 3.07
N PRO A 89 -10.38 26.79 1.85
CA PRO A 89 -10.58 25.90 0.72
C PRO A 89 -9.80 24.60 0.93
N LEU A 90 -10.40 23.47 0.53
CA LEU A 90 -9.69 22.19 0.49
C LEU A 90 -8.83 22.13 -0.78
N ASN A 91 -7.52 22.00 -0.62
CA ASN A 91 -6.60 21.72 -1.72
C ASN A 91 -6.50 20.21 -1.94
N VAL A 92 -6.94 19.73 -3.10
CA VAL A 92 -6.91 18.31 -3.47
C VAL A 92 -5.84 18.05 -4.53
N PRO A 93 -5.17 16.89 -4.51
CA PRO A 93 -4.22 16.55 -5.56
C PRO A 93 -4.92 16.44 -6.91
N GLU A 94 -4.26 16.94 -7.95
CA GLU A 94 -4.73 16.76 -9.32
C GLU A 94 -4.53 15.30 -9.76
N MET A 95 -5.63 14.61 -10.08
CA MET A 95 -5.62 13.22 -10.50
C MET A 95 -6.11 13.10 -11.93
N GLN A 96 -5.19 13.18 -12.88
CA GLN A 96 -5.52 13.07 -14.31
C GLN A 96 -5.84 11.61 -14.69
N PRO A 97 -6.88 11.36 -15.50
CA PRO A 97 -7.16 10.04 -16.02
C PRO A 97 -5.98 9.50 -16.85
N VAL A 98 -5.52 8.30 -16.52
CA VAL A 98 -4.45 7.63 -17.28
C VAL A 98 -5.05 6.98 -18.53
N ALA A 99 -4.71 7.50 -19.71
CA ALA A 99 -5.14 6.96 -20.99
C ALA A 99 -4.69 5.49 -21.17
N ALA A 100 -5.52 4.68 -21.81
CA ALA A 100 -5.17 3.30 -22.12
C ALA A 100 -4.17 3.27 -23.29
N THR A 101 -3.07 2.54 -23.11
CA THR A 101 -2.06 2.28 -24.16
C THR A 101 -2.16 0.85 -24.71
N LEU A 102 -3.04 0.04 -24.13
CA LEU A 102 -3.30 -1.35 -24.43
C LEU A 102 -4.82 -1.56 -24.44
N ASN A 103 -5.29 -2.51 -25.24
CA ASN A 103 -6.72 -2.87 -25.32
C ASN A 103 -7.06 -4.11 -24.50
N ASP A 104 -6.11 -4.64 -23.73
CA ASP A 104 -6.31 -5.82 -22.90
C ASP A 104 -7.40 -5.59 -21.86
N THR A 105 -8.40 -6.45 -21.90
CA THR A 105 -9.49 -6.53 -20.94
C THR A 105 -9.63 -7.98 -20.49
N PHE A 106 -10.33 -8.18 -19.38
CA PHE A 106 -10.75 -9.51 -18.95
C PHE A 106 -12.23 -9.44 -18.54
N PRO A 107 -13.01 -10.54 -18.67
CA PRO A 107 -14.43 -10.51 -18.39
C PRO A 107 -14.70 -10.39 -16.90
N ILE A 108 -15.58 -9.46 -16.54
CA ILE A 108 -16.06 -9.23 -15.17
C ILE A 108 -17.57 -9.38 -15.17
N GLN A 109 -18.08 -10.23 -14.29
CA GLN A 109 -19.49 -10.41 -14.02
C GLN A 109 -19.76 -10.10 -12.56
N VAL A 110 -20.85 -9.38 -12.29
CA VAL A 110 -21.30 -9.06 -10.93
C VAL A 110 -22.70 -9.64 -10.77
N ASP A 111 -22.79 -10.77 -10.09
CA ASP A 111 -24.07 -11.46 -9.83
C ASP A 111 -24.79 -10.83 -8.65
N ALA A 112 -24.05 -10.50 -7.59
CA ALA A 112 -24.58 -9.90 -6.37
C ALA A 112 -24.59 -8.36 -6.44
N THR A 113 -25.32 -7.80 -7.41
CA THR A 113 -25.34 -6.34 -7.68
C THR A 113 -25.84 -5.48 -6.51
N GLU A 114 -26.65 -6.02 -5.61
CA GLU A 114 -27.05 -5.30 -4.39
C GLU A 114 -25.89 -5.14 -3.40
N ALA A 115 -25.06 -6.18 -3.25
CA ALA A 115 -23.89 -6.16 -2.37
C ALA A 115 -22.67 -5.49 -3.01
N CYS A 116 -22.58 -5.52 -4.34
CA CYS A 116 -21.54 -4.85 -5.12
C CYS A 116 -22.19 -4.07 -6.27
N PRO A 117 -22.67 -2.84 -6.04
CA PRO A 117 -23.32 -2.04 -7.09
C PRO A 117 -22.35 -1.51 -8.14
N ARG A 118 -21.04 -1.56 -7.85
CA ARG A 118 -19.98 -1.13 -8.75
C ARG A 118 -18.72 -1.92 -8.50
N TYR A 119 -18.13 -2.41 -9.59
CA TYR A 119 -16.85 -3.08 -9.60
C TYR A 119 -16.04 -2.55 -10.78
N LEU A 120 -14.83 -2.06 -10.56
CA LEU A 120 -13.98 -1.59 -11.66
C LEU A 120 -12.72 -2.42 -11.73
N GLY A 121 -12.45 -2.99 -12.91
CA GLY A 121 -11.21 -3.70 -13.17
C GLY A 121 -10.36 -3.04 -14.23
N ARG A 122 -9.04 -3.08 -14.02
CA ARG A 122 -8.06 -2.58 -14.97
C ARG A 122 -6.87 -3.51 -15.06
N VAL A 123 -6.50 -3.88 -16.29
CA VAL A 123 -5.29 -4.65 -16.57
C VAL A 123 -4.10 -3.70 -16.67
N VAL A 124 -3.01 -4.04 -15.98
CA VAL A 124 -1.70 -3.39 -16.11
C VAL A 124 -0.66 -4.48 -16.38
N LYS A 125 -0.07 -4.43 -17.58
CA LYS A 125 0.92 -5.40 -18.06
C LYS A 125 2.35 -4.92 -17.85
N GLY A 126 3.28 -5.86 -17.73
CA GLY A 126 4.71 -5.58 -17.80
C GLY A 126 5.29 -4.86 -16.58
N ILE A 127 4.69 -5.03 -15.40
CA ILE A 127 5.17 -4.31 -14.22
C ILE A 127 6.37 -5.01 -13.57
N ASN A 128 7.34 -4.21 -13.10
CA ASN A 128 8.42 -4.72 -12.26
C ASN A 128 7.98 -4.76 -10.80
N VAL A 129 7.76 -5.97 -10.31
CA VAL A 129 7.26 -6.25 -8.97
C VAL A 129 8.36 -6.32 -7.92
N ALA A 130 9.62 -6.29 -8.36
CA ALA A 130 10.81 -6.16 -7.53
C ALA A 130 11.32 -4.71 -7.48
N ALA A 131 10.61 -3.76 -8.11
CA ALA A 131 10.95 -2.35 -7.99
C ALA A 131 10.88 -1.90 -6.52
N ALA A 132 11.75 -0.95 -6.16
CA ALA A 132 11.72 -0.35 -4.83
C ALA A 132 10.60 0.70 -4.75
N THR A 133 9.78 0.63 -3.71
CA THR A 133 8.87 1.73 -3.37
C THR A 133 9.67 3.00 -3.07
N PRO A 134 9.33 4.15 -3.66
CA PRO A 134 10.08 5.39 -3.45
C PRO A 134 9.97 5.87 -1.99
N LEU A 135 11.04 6.51 -1.50
CA LEU A 135 11.19 6.87 -0.08
C LEU A 135 10.04 7.76 0.43
N TRP A 136 9.56 8.71 -0.38
CA TRP A 136 8.45 9.58 0.02
C TRP A 136 7.16 8.81 0.30
N MET A 137 6.90 7.73 -0.43
CA MET A 137 5.70 6.89 -0.25
C MET A 137 5.87 6.01 0.98
N LYS A 138 7.07 5.41 1.15
CA LYS A 138 7.41 4.63 2.35
C LYS A 138 7.26 5.46 3.62
N GLU A 139 7.73 6.70 3.63
CA GLU A 139 7.61 7.60 4.78
C GLU A 139 6.15 7.96 5.08
N LYS A 140 5.34 8.28 4.08
CA LYS A 140 3.91 8.55 4.28
C LYS A 140 3.16 7.33 4.81
N LEU A 141 3.44 6.12 4.30
CA LEU A 141 2.88 4.87 4.82
C LEU A 141 3.28 4.66 6.28
N ARG A 142 4.59 4.79 6.59
CA ARG A 142 5.13 4.60 7.94
C ARG A 142 4.50 5.55 8.95
N ARG A 143 4.36 6.84 8.60
CA ARG A 143 3.75 7.87 9.46
C ARG A 143 2.27 7.64 9.73
N CYS A 144 1.61 6.79 8.93
CA CYS A 144 0.23 6.35 9.15
C CYS A 144 0.15 4.93 9.76
N GLY A 145 1.27 4.39 10.28
CA GLY A 145 1.31 3.07 10.90
C GLY A 145 1.32 1.89 9.93
N ILE A 146 1.50 2.13 8.63
CA ILE A 146 1.56 1.06 7.62
C ILE A 146 3.02 0.79 7.23
N ARG A 147 3.44 -0.46 7.36
CA ARG A 147 4.77 -0.92 6.90
C ARG A 147 4.78 -1.09 5.38
N SER A 148 5.87 -0.66 4.74
CA SER A 148 6.14 -0.95 3.33
C SER A 148 6.47 -2.44 3.12
N ILE A 149 5.85 -3.06 2.12
CA ILE A 149 5.96 -4.50 1.82
C ILE A 149 6.49 -4.71 0.41
N ASP A 150 5.75 -4.24 -0.60
CA ASP A 150 6.11 -4.31 -2.01
C ASP A 150 5.41 -3.20 -2.78
N PRO A 151 5.93 -2.75 -3.94
CA PRO A 151 5.46 -1.53 -4.59
C PRO A 151 3.97 -1.54 -4.93
N VAL A 152 3.37 -2.69 -5.21
CA VAL A 152 1.94 -2.72 -5.57
C VAL A 152 1.05 -2.65 -4.34
N VAL A 153 1.39 -3.40 -3.28
CA VAL A 153 0.67 -3.31 -2.00
C VAL A 153 0.83 -1.91 -1.40
N ASP A 154 2.02 -1.33 -1.51
CA ASP A 154 2.32 0.00 -1.03
C ASP A 154 1.50 1.06 -1.78
N ILE A 155 1.33 0.94 -3.10
CA ILE A 155 0.46 1.84 -3.88
C ILE A 155 -1.01 1.69 -3.47
N THR A 156 -1.51 0.47 -3.29
CA THR A 156 -2.91 0.27 -2.87
C THR A 156 -3.16 0.81 -1.46
N ASN A 157 -2.21 0.62 -0.53
CA ASN A 157 -2.29 1.17 0.81
C ASN A 157 -2.14 2.70 0.82
N TYR A 158 -1.31 3.25 -0.06
CA TYR A 158 -1.17 4.69 -0.21
C TYR A 158 -2.49 5.34 -0.62
N VAL A 159 -3.19 4.76 -1.61
CA VAL A 159 -4.51 5.24 -2.06
C VAL A 159 -5.58 5.06 -0.97
N LEU A 160 -5.54 3.96 -0.22
CA LEU A 160 -6.39 3.76 0.95
C LEU A 160 -6.22 4.91 1.96
N LEU A 161 -4.99 5.25 2.32
CA LEU A 161 -4.72 6.33 3.27
C LEU A 161 -5.06 7.71 2.70
N GLU A 162 -4.72 7.97 1.44
CA GLU A 162 -4.90 9.29 0.82
C GLU A 162 -6.39 9.61 0.59
N LEU A 163 -7.14 8.64 0.06
CA LEU A 163 -8.52 8.84 -0.42
C LEU A 163 -9.59 8.10 0.39
N GLY A 164 -9.22 7.19 1.29
CA GLY A 164 -10.16 6.34 2.02
C GLY A 164 -10.73 5.18 1.18
N GLN A 165 -10.13 4.87 0.03
CA GLN A 165 -10.61 3.83 -0.89
C GLN A 165 -9.74 2.57 -0.81
N PRO A 166 -10.25 1.45 -0.25
CA PRO A 166 -9.58 0.17 -0.32
C PRO A 166 -9.45 -0.32 -1.76
N MET A 167 -8.36 -1.01 -2.05
CA MET A 167 -8.05 -1.54 -3.37
C MET A 167 -7.35 -2.88 -3.25
N HIS A 168 -7.50 -3.72 -4.27
CA HIS A 168 -6.77 -4.99 -4.35
C HIS A 168 -6.14 -5.21 -5.71
N ALA A 169 -5.06 -5.99 -5.74
CA ALA A 169 -4.37 -6.37 -6.95
C ALA A 169 -4.26 -7.90 -7.04
N PHE A 170 -4.74 -8.46 -8.14
CA PHE A 170 -4.67 -9.89 -8.43
C PHE A 170 -3.59 -10.18 -9.49
N ASP A 171 -2.98 -11.35 -9.41
CA ASP A 171 -2.14 -11.89 -10.50
C ASP A 171 -3.08 -12.37 -11.63
N LEU A 172 -3.09 -11.68 -12.77
CA LEU A 172 -3.99 -11.99 -13.88
C LEU A 172 -3.76 -13.41 -14.39
N ASP A 173 -2.51 -13.90 -14.36
CA ASP A 173 -2.16 -15.23 -14.86
C ASP A 173 -2.68 -16.36 -13.96
N ARG A 174 -3.24 -16.03 -12.80
CA ARG A 174 -3.87 -16.96 -11.86
C ARG A 174 -5.40 -16.94 -11.87
N ILE A 175 -5.99 -16.06 -12.68
CA ILE A 175 -7.44 -15.93 -12.81
C ILE A 175 -7.91 -16.87 -13.93
N ASP A 176 -8.74 -17.85 -13.57
CA ASP A 176 -9.29 -18.79 -14.53
C ASP A 176 -10.55 -18.22 -15.22
N GLY A 177 -10.37 -17.77 -16.46
CA GLY A 177 -11.45 -17.34 -17.36
C GLY A 177 -11.94 -15.91 -17.16
N GLY A 178 -12.26 -15.49 -15.94
CA GLY A 178 -12.85 -14.19 -15.63
C GLY A 178 -13.01 -13.93 -14.13
N ILE A 179 -13.56 -12.77 -13.76
CA ILE A 179 -13.97 -12.49 -12.38
C ILE A 179 -15.48 -12.57 -12.28
N VAL A 180 -15.95 -13.22 -11.21
CA VAL A 180 -17.35 -13.28 -10.81
C VAL A 180 -17.46 -12.76 -9.38
N VAL A 181 -18.15 -11.63 -9.21
CA VAL A 181 -18.50 -11.08 -7.90
C VAL A 181 -19.86 -11.66 -7.49
N ARG A 182 -19.84 -12.60 -6.55
CA ARG A 182 -21.02 -13.38 -6.15
C ARG A 182 -21.02 -13.64 -4.65
N MET A 183 -22.16 -14.11 -4.13
CA MET A 183 -22.18 -14.70 -2.80
C MET A 183 -21.43 -16.04 -2.78
N ALA A 184 -20.84 -16.35 -1.63
CA ALA A 184 -20.22 -17.63 -1.39
C ALA A 184 -21.27 -18.76 -1.43
N LYS A 185 -20.82 -19.98 -1.71
CA LYS A 185 -21.62 -21.18 -1.45
C LYS A 185 -21.53 -21.50 0.05
N GLU A 186 -22.58 -22.06 0.61
CA GLU A 186 -22.56 -22.49 2.02
C GLU A 186 -21.44 -23.51 2.25
N GLY A 187 -20.55 -23.22 3.20
CA GLY A 187 -19.37 -24.04 3.49
C GLY A 187 -18.25 -23.95 2.44
N GLU A 188 -18.27 -22.96 1.56
CA GLU A 188 -17.20 -22.73 0.59
C GLU A 188 -15.87 -22.45 1.32
N LYS A 189 -14.82 -23.18 0.97
CA LYS A 189 -13.51 -23.04 1.59
C LYS A 189 -12.65 -22.03 0.86
N LEU A 190 -11.95 -21.17 1.61
CA LEU A 190 -11.00 -20.22 1.08
C LEU A 190 -9.77 -20.13 1.99
N THR A 191 -8.58 -20.41 1.44
CA THR A 191 -7.31 -20.16 2.12
C THR A 191 -6.93 -18.68 1.98
N LEU A 192 -6.76 -17.99 3.11
CA LEU A 192 -6.45 -16.57 3.20
C LEU A 192 -4.95 -16.30 3.10
N LEU A 193 -4.57 -15.04 2.86
CA LEU A 193 -3.16 -14.62 2.71
C LEU A 193 -2.27 -14.94 3.91
N ASP A 194 -2.83 -15.15 5.10
CA ASP A 194 -2.10 -15.56 6.31
C ASP A 194 -1.96 -17.10 6.44
N GLY A 195 -2.43 -17.86 5.45
CA GLY A 195 -2.40 -19.32 5.41
C GLY A 195 -3.54 -20.00 6.17
N THR A 196 -4.44 -19.24 6.80
CA THR A 196 -5.60 -19.81 7.49
C THR A 196 -6.71 -20.18 6.49
N GLU A 197 -7.47 -21.24 6.78
CA GLU A 197 -8.62 -21.65 5.97
C GLU A 197 -9.92 -21.12 6.60
N ALA A 198 -10.72 -20.40 5.82
CA ALA A 198 -12.04 -19.94 6.20
C ALA A 198 -13.11 -20.83 5.54
N SER A 199 -14.12 -21.23 6.32
CA SER A 199 -15.36 -21.84 5.82
C SER A 199 -16.43 -20.76 5.75
N LEU A 200 -16.81 -20.36 4.54
CA LEU A 200 -17.66 -19.21 4.27
C LEU A 200 -19.14 -19.58 4.37
N GLN A 201 -19.95 -18.62 4.84
CA GLN A 201 -21.40 -18.71 4.86
C GLN A 201 -21.97 -18.15 3.55
N SER A 202 -23.17 -18.58 3.18
CA SER A 202 -23.83 -18.17 1.92
C SER A 202 -24.20 -16.68 1.83
N ASP A 203 -24.10 -15.92 2.92
CA ASP A 203 -24.27 -14.46 2.95
C ASP A 203 -22.95 -13.69 2.82
N THR A 204 -21.82 -14.39 2.69
CA THR A 204 -20.50 -13.77 2.53
C THR A 204 -20.23 -13.44 1.06
N LEU A 205 -19.99 -12.16 0.76
CA LEU A 205 -19.60 -11.74 -0.59
C LEU A 205 -18.16 -12.15 -0.90
N VAL A 206 -17.94 -12.76 -2.07
CA VAL A 206 -16.62 -13.19 -2.53
C VAL A 206 -16.30 -12.63 -3.91
N ILE A 207 -15.00 -12.42 -4.13
CA ILE A 207 -14.44 -12.26 -5.45
C ILE A 207 -13.97 -13.65 -5.88
N ALA A 208 -14.52 -14.17 -6.97
CA ALA A 208 -14.20 -15.50 -7.50
C ALA A 208 -13.75 -15.39 -8.96
N ASP A 209 -13.14 -16.46 -9.47
CA ASP A 209 -13.04 -16.71 -10.90
C ASP A 209 -14.10 -17.74 -11.35
N HIS A 210 -13.98 -18.27 -12.58
CA HIS A 210 -14.94 -19.27 -13.08
C HIS A 210 -14.81 -20.65 -12.42
N GLN A 211 -13.79 -20.87 -11.59
CA GLN A 211 -13.47 -22.14 -10.95
C GLN A 211 -13.61 -22.08 -9.42
N LYS A 212 -13.14 -21.01 -8.77
CA LYS A 212 -12.92 -20.94 -7.32
C LYS A 212 -13.04 -19.53 -6.75
N ALA A 213 -13.29 -19.42 -5.45
CA ALA A 213 -13.15 -18.16 -4.72
C ALA A 213 -11.69 -17.72 -4.67
N LEU A 214 -11.46 -16.42 -4.84
CA LEU A 214 -10.14 -15.79 -4.83
C LEU A 214 -9.91 -14.94 -3.58
N ALA A 215 -10.95 -14.29 -3.04
CA ALA A 215 -10.86 -13.41 -1.89
C ALA A 215 -12.24 -13.20 -1.23
N MET A 216 -12.24 -12.83 0.06
CA MET A 216 -13.42 -12.24 0.71
C MET A 216 -13.54 -10.78 0.29
N ALA A 217 -14.65 -10.44 -0.35
CA ALA A 217 -14.81 -9.14 -1.00
C ALA A 217 -14.77 -8.00 0.03
N GLY A 218 -13.84 -7.07 -0.14
CA GLY A 218 -13.67 -5.91 0.75
C GLY A 218 -13.11 -6.22 2.13
N ILE A 219 -12.70 -7.47 2.40
CA ILE A 219 -12.21 -7.90 3.73
C ILE A 219 -10.78 -8.41 3.64
N PHE A 220 -10.55 -9.53 2.94
CA PHE A 220 -9.23 -10.16 2.94
C PHE A 220 -8.97 -10.97 1.66
N GLY A 221 -7.73 -10.90 1.16
CA GLY A 221 -7.28 -11.64 -0.01
C GLY A 221 -7.06 -13.12 0.29
N GLY A 222 -7.16 -13.96 -0.76
CA GLY A 222 -6.77 -15.37 -0.71
C GLY A 222 -5.30 -15.59 -1.02
N GLU A 223 -4.72 -16.66 -0.47
CA GLU A 223 -3.30 -17.00 -0.63
C GLU A 223 -2.90 -17.17 -2.09
N HIS A 224 -3.70 -17.91 -2.85
CA HIS A 224 -3.35 -18.32 -4.21
C HIS A 224 -3.70 -17.27 -5.27
N SER A 225 -4.56 -16.31 -4.95
CA SER A 225 -4.97 -15.25 -5.87
C SER A 225 -4.05 -14.03 -5.80
N GLY A 226 -3.38 -13.88 -4.64
CA GLY A 226 -2.30 -12.93 -4.42
C GLY A 226 -1.00 -13.37 -5.10
N ARG A 227 0.02 -12.51 -4.93
CA ARG A 227 1.33 -12.69 -5.54
C ARG A 227 2.12 -13.80 -4.84
N GLU A 228 2.79 -14.63 -5.63
CA GLU A 228 3.97 -15.40 -5.20
C GLU A 228 5.25 -14.84 -5.85
N ARG A 229 6.40 -14.92 -5.16
CA ARG A 229 7.70 -14.61 -5.77
C ARG A 229 8.05 -15.69 -6.80
N ARG A 230 7.56 -15.55 -8.03
CA ARG A 230 8.09 -16.30 -9.18
C ARG A 230 9.35 -15.61 -9.69
N ASN A 231 10.36 -16.41 -10.09
CA ASN A 231 11.54 -15.99 -10.86
C ASN A 231 11.21 -15.49 -12.28
N ALA A 232 9.93 -15.23 -12.58
CA ALA A 232 9.47 -14.82 -13.90
C ALA A 232 9.41 -13.29 -13.99
N GLU A 233 10.21 -12.77 -14.90
CA GLU A 233 10.03 -11.48 -15.55
C GLU A 233 8.54 -11.26 -15.92
N TYR A 234 7.88 -10.33 -15.22
CA TYR A 234 6.61 -9.68 -15.57
C TYR A 234 5.28 -10.46 -15.38
N PRO A 235 4.74 -10.60 -14.15
CA PRO A 235 3.34 -10.99 -13.98
C PRO A 235 2.41 -9.85 -14.40
N VAL A 236 1.37 -10.19 -15.17
CA VAL A 236 0.30 -9.26 -15.55
C VAL A 236 -0.62 -9.05 -14.34
N ARG A 237 -0.96 -7.81 -13.99
CA ARG A 237 -1.79 -7.54 -12.80
C ARG A 237 -3.12 -6.91 -13.13
N VAL A 238 -4.16 -7.36 -12.43
CA VAL A 238 -5.47 -6.74 -12.41
C VAL A 238 -5.58 -5.88 -11.16
N ARG A 239 -5.84 -4.59 -11.33
CA ARG A 239 -6.24 -3.68 -10.23
C ARG A 239 -7.75 -3.65 -10.16
N LEU A 240 -8.32 -4.03 -9.02
CA LEU A 240 -9.76 -4.04 -8.77
C LEU A 240 -10.10 -2.98 -7.71
N LEU A 241 -11.06 -2.11 -8.04
CA LEU A 241 -11.74 -1.15 -7.15
C LEU A 241 -13.09 -1.74 -6.74
#